data_AF-A0A2E0KJN1-F1
#
_entry.id   AF-A0A2E0KJN1-F1
#
_cell.length_a   1.000
_cell.length_b   1.000
_cell.length_c   1.000
_cell.angle_alpha   90.00
_cell.angle_beta   90.00
_cell.angle_gamma   90.00
#
_symmetry.space_group_name_H-M   'P 1'
#
loop_
_entity.id
_entity.type
_entity.pdbx_description
1 polymer ?
#
loop_
_entity_poly.entity_id
_entity_poly.type
_entity_poly.pdbx_seq_one_letter_code
_entity_poly.pdbx_strand_id
1 'polypeptide(L)'
;MKSKDFFIIPFAGLKQGKHNFSFSIENKFFKSLGYNEFNDVKLIAQVELLKKTTFLELSFFITGKVNVFCDISIEPFDLQINSESKFIVKFCNSSENLSDEIIFLPIGSHEIDVTNHLYETIILSLPI
;
A
#
# COMPACT_ATOMS: atom_id res chain seq x y z
N MET A 1 14.58 -19.85 -2.86
CA MET A 1 13.13 -19.55 -2.91
C MET A 1 12.96 -18.05 -2.96
N LYS A 2 12.29 -17.51 -4.00
CA LYS A 2 11.98 -16.07 -4.07
C LYS A 2 10.79 -15.81 -3.16
N SER A 3 11.00 -15.23 -1.98
CA SER A 3 9.91 -14.75 -1.12
C SER A 3 9.03 -13.83 -1.95
N LYS A 4 7.80 -14.25 -2.20
CA LYS A 4 6.74 -13.38 -2.68
C LYS A 4 6.33 -12.66 -1.41
N ASP A 5 6.81 -11.43 -1.20
CA ASP A 5 6.37 -10.63 -0.08
C ASP A 5 4.87 -10.40 -0.29
N PHE A 6 4.06 -11.12 0.46
CA PHE A 6 2.61 -11.03 0.36
C PHE A 6 2.17 -9.82 1.16
N PHE A 7 1.73 -8.77 0.49
CA PHE A 7 1.13 -7.59 1.11
C PHE A 7 -0.35 -7.87 1.44
N ILE A 8 -0.58 -8.98 2.15
CA ILE A 8 -1.90 -9.50 2.49
C ILE A 8 -2.13 -9.27 3.97
N ILE A 9 -3.27 -8.68 4.32
CA ILE A 9 -3.70 -8.46 5.69
C ILE A 9 -4.88 -9.39 6.00
N PRO A 10 -4.69 -10.45 6.80
CA PRO A 10 -5.79 -11.28 7.26
C PRO A 10 -6.59 -10.55 8.34
N PHE A 11 -7.91 -10.44 8.18
CA PHE A 11 -8.78 -9.72 9.12
C PHE A 11 -9.90 -10.57 9.72
N ALA A 12 -10.15 -11.79 9.22
CA ALA A 12 -11.22 -12.66 9.74
C ALA A 12 -11.11 -12.94 11.24
N GLY A 13 -9.91 -13.30 11.71
CA GLY A 13 -9.64 -13.66 13.11
C GLY A 13 -9.45 -12.47 14.06
N LEU A 14 -9.42 -11.23 13.54
CA LEU A 14 -9.17 -10.05 14.35
C LEU A 14 -10.41 -9.67 15.18
N LYS A 15 -10.20 -9.21 16.41
CA LYS A 15 -11.24 -8.58 17.24
C LYS A 15 -11.56 -7.18 16.70
N GLN A 16 -12.69 -6.62 17.10
CA GLN A 16 -12.97 -5.19 16.83
C GLN A 16 -11.89 -4.31 17.47
N GLY A 17 -11.52 -3.22 16.80
CA GLY A 17 -10.46 -2.31 17.23
C GLY A 17 -9.33 -2.15 16.22
N LYS A 18 -8.22 -1.54 16.67
CA LYS A 18 -7.05 -1.21 15.85
C LYS A 18 -6.04 -2.36 15.83
N HIS A 19 -5.48 -2.62 14.66
CA HIS A 19 -4.45 -3.63 14.42
C HIS A 19 -3.39 -3.06 13.50
N ASN A 20 -2.12 -3.23 13.85
CA ASN A 20 -1.03 -2.64 13.09
C ASN A 20 -0.25 -3.72 12.35
N PHE A 21 0.04 -3.44 11.08
CA PHE A 21 0.84 -4.26 10.19
C PHE A 21 2.03 -3.42 9.69
N SER A 22 3.14 -4.08 9.38
CA SER A 22 4.31 -3.41 8.82
C SER A 22 4.87 -4.23 7.67
N PHE A 23 5.12 -3.56 6.55
CA PHE A 23 5.68 -4.16 5.35
C PHE A 23 6.95 -3.41 4.93
N SER A 24 8.00 -4.18 4.62
CA SER A 24 9.19 -3.64 3.97
C SER A 24 8.99 -3.68 2.46
N ILE A 25 9.25 -2.55 1.82
CA ILE A 25 9.09 -2.37 0.37
C ILE A 25 10.47 -2.05 -0.21
N GLU A 26 10.91 -2.90 -1.13
CA GLU A 26 12.20 -2.81 -1.85
C GLU A 26 11.96 -2.82 -3.37
N ASN A 27 12.99 -2.57 -4.18
CA ASN A 27 12.83 -2.44 -5.65
C ASN A 27 12.10 -3.61 -6.30
N LYS A 28 12.24 -4.83 -5.75
CA LYS A 28 11.60 -6.02 -6.30
C LYS A 28 10.08 -5.91 -6.34
N PHE A 29 9.47 -5.20 -5.38
CA PHE A 29 8.04 -4.90 -5.37
C PHE A 29 7.62 -4.17 -6.66
N PHE A 30 8.26 -3.04 -6.93
CA PHE A 30 7.98 -2.20 -8.11
C PHE A 30 8.28 -2.93 -9.42
N LYS A 31 9.42 -3.63 -9.49
CA LYS A 31 9.79 -4.43 -10.66
C LYS A 31 8.77 -5.52 -10.99
N SER A 32 8.14 -6.11 -9.97
CA SER A 32 7.10 -7.14 -10.17
C SER A 32 5.81 -6.60 -10.75
N LEU A 33 5.57 -5.29 -10.60
CA LEU A 33 4.44 -4.55 -11.14
C LEU A 33 4.79 -3.80 -12.44
N GLY A 34 6.01 -3.96 -12.95
CA GLY A 34 6.48 -3.35 -14.20
C GLY A 34 7.05 -1.93 -14.06
N TYR A 35 7.17 -1.41 -12.84
CA TYR A 35 7.74 -0.08 -12.59
C TYR A 35 9.25 -0.17 -12.36
N ASN A 36 10.02 0.52 -13.20
CA ASN A 36 11.49 0.41 -13.26
C ASN A 36 12.24 1.74 -13.10
N GLU A 37 11.57 2.82 -12.70
CA GLU A 37 12.21 4.15 -12.60
C GLU A 37 13.04 4.32 -11.31
N PHE A 38 12.82 3.46 -10.31
CA PHE A 38 13.62 3.48 -9.09
C PHE A 38 14.95 2.72 -9.24
N ASN A 39 16.03 3.41 -8.89
CA ASN A 39 17.38 2.85 -8.79
C ASN A 39 17.53 1.97 -7.54
N ASP A 40 17.05 2.45 -6.39
CA ASP A 40 17.03 1.79 -5.07
C ASP A 40 15.78 2.21 -4.31
N VAL A 41 15.26 1.37 -3.43
CA VAL A 41 14.01 1.61 -2.68
C VAL A 41 14.20 1.02 -1.29
N LYS A 42 14.00 1.87 -0.27
CA LYS A 42 13.99 1.49 1.13
C LYS A 42 12.83 2.19 1.82
N LEU A 43 11.67 1.54 1.75
CA LEU A 43 10.42 2.05 2.31
C LEU A 43 9.86 1.08 3.36
N ILE A 44 9.23 1.65 4.38
CA ILE A 44 8.45 0.94 5.38
C ILE A 44 7.02 1.46 5.29
N ALA A 45 6.09 0.56 5.00
CA ALA A 45 4.67 0.84 5.07
C ALA A 45 4.11 0.32 6.39
N GLN A 46 3.62 1.22 7.23
CA GLN A 46 2.82 0.89 8.40
C GLN A 46 1.36 0.97 8.02
N VAL A 47 0.59 -0.08 8.27
CA VAL A 47 -0.84 -0.13 7.96
C VAL A 47 -1.61 -0.37 9.25
N GLU A 48 -2.38 0.63 9.67
CA GLU A 48 -3.37 0.48 10.73
C GLU A 48 -4.69 0.03 10.12
N LEU A 49 -5.17 -1.14 10.54
CA LEU A 49 -6.50 -1.64 10.25
C LEU A 49 -7.40 -1.40 11.46
N LEU A 50 -8.43 -0.59 11.29
CA LEU A 50 -9.51 -0.42 12.27
C LEU A 50 -10.71 -1.28 11.87
N LYS A 51 -10.91 -2.37 12.61
CA LYS A 51 -12.05 -3.28 12.42
C LYS A 51 -13.27 -2.75 13.17
N LYS A 52 -14.25 -2.23 12.43
CA LYS A 52 -15.57 -1.84 12.95
C LYS A 52 -16.58 -2.97 12.71
N THR A 53 -17.80 -2.76 13.19
CA THR A 53 -18.90 -3.74 13.08
C THR A 53 -19.35 -3.96 11.63
N THR A 54 -19.34 -2.91 10.80
CA THR A 54 -19.93 -2.93 9.46
C THR A 54 -18.93 -2.69 8.32
N PHE A 55 -17.72 -2.23 8.63
CA PHE A 55 -16.66 -1.94 7.64
C PHE A 55 -15.27 -1.99 8.29
N LEU A 56 -14.23 -1.88 7.46
CA LEU A 56 -12.85 -1.71 7.93
C LEU A 56 -12.34 -0.34 7.47
N GLU A 57 -11.46 0.26 8.26
CA GLU A 57 -10.64 1.38 7.79
C GLU A 57 -9.19 0.93 7.71
N LEU A 58 -8.51 1.31 6.64
CA LEU A 58 -7.08 1.13 6.48
C LEU A 58 -6.42 2.50 6.43
N SER A 59 -5.43 2.72 7.28
CA SER A 59 -4.57 3.90 7.28
C SER A 59 -3.14 3.47 6.98
N PHE A 60 -2.62 3.94 5.86
CA PHE A 60 -1.26 3.67 5.40
C PHE A 60 -0.37 4.85 5.77
N PHE A 61 0.77 4.56 6.37
CA PHE A 61 1.84 5.50 6.65
C PHE A 61 3.11 4.95 6.03
N ILE A 62 3.58 5.58 4.95
CA ILE A 62 4.74 5.12 4.20
C ILE A 62 5.87 6.09 4.41
N THR A 63 6.98 5.57 4.93
CA THR A 63 8.17 6.37 5.23
C THR A 63 9.42 5.70 4.69
N GLY A 64 10.42 6.51 4.35
CA GLY A 64 11.73 6.04 3.92
C GLY A 64 12.22 6.82 2.72
N LYS A 65 12.97 6.15 1.85
CA LYS A 65 13.56 6.81 0.68
C LYS A 65 13.55 5.94 -0.57
N VAL A 66 13.48 6.60 -1.70
CA VAL A 66 13.70 6.02 -3.03
C VAL A 66 14.84 6.75 -3.70
N ASN A 67 15.72 6.01 -4.38
CA ASN A 67 16.75 6.59 -5.21
C ASN A 67 16.21 6.68 -6.65
N VAL A 68 16.24 7.88 -7.21
CA VAL A 68 15.76 8.20 -8.56
C VAL A 68 16.79 9.07 -9.26
N PHE A 69 16.71 9.14 -10.59
CA PHE A 69 17.43 10.16 -11.34
C PHE A 69 16.66 11.49 -11.28
N CYS A 70 17.36 12.60 -11.09
CA CYS A 70 16.77 13.92 -11.24
C CYS A 70 16.53 14.22 -12.71
N ASP A 71 15.33 14.68 -13.07
CA ASP A 71 15.02 15.02 -14.47
C ASP A 71 15.84 16.21 -15.02
N ILE A 72 16.40 17.04 -14.13
CA ILE A 72 17.19 18.22 -14.50
C ILE A 72 18.68 17.87 -14.61
N SER A 73 19.28 17.31 -13.56
CA SER A 73 20.73 17.04 -13.54
C SER A 73 21.09 15.66 -14.09
N ILE A 74 20.13 14.75 -14.19
CA ILE A 74 20.33 13.33 -14.55
C ILE A 74 21.22 12.61 -13.51
N GLU A 75 21.43 13.20 -12.34
CA GLU A 75 22.19 12.59 -11.25
C GLU A 75 21.27 11.79 -10.32
N PRO A 76 21.73 10.65 -9.79
CA PRO A 76 20.98 9.87 -8.83
C PRO A 76 20.92 10.59 -7.48
N PHE A 77 19.74 10.67 -6.88
CA PHE A 77 19.56 11.24 -5.54
C PHE A 77 18.54 10.45 -4.73
N ASP A 78 18.64 10.57 -3.41
CA ASP A 78 17.68 9.97 -2.48
C ASP A 78 16.51 10.94 -2.24
N LEU A 79 15.34 10.58 -2.75
CA LEU A 79 14.07 11.25 -2.48
C LEU A 79 13.44 10.66 -1.22
N GLN A 80 13.16 11.52 -0.23
CA GLN A 80 12.42 11.13 0.97
C GLN A 80 10.95 10.97 0.66
N ILE A 81 10.38 9.84 1.05
CA ILE A 81 8.95 9.57 0.97
C ILE A 81 8.37 9.64 2.38
N ASN A 82 7.33 10.45 2.52
CA ASN A 82 6.48 10.50 3.70
C ASN A 82 5.05 10.72 3.22
N SER A 83 4.30 9.62 3.11
CA SER A 83 2.95 9.62 2.55
C SER A 83 1.97 9.00 3.53
N GLU A 84 0.79 9.59 3.64
CA GLU A 84 -0.34 9.08 4.41
C GLU A 84 -1.55 8.94 3.49
N SER A 85 -2.20 7.78 3.54
CA SER A 85 -3.44 7.54 2.79
C SER A 85 -4.42 6.73 3.62
N LYS A 86 -5.72 6.99 3.43
CA LYS A 86 -6.79 6.33 4.16
C LYS A 86 -7.81 5.75 3.20
N PHE A 87 -8.21 4.51 3.46
CA PHE A 87 -9.21 3.81 2.66
C PHE A 87 -10.28 3.20 3.55
N ILE A 88 -11.52 3.18 3.03
CA ILE A 88 -12.65 2.51 3.66
C ILE A 88 -12.92 1.21 2.91
N VAL A 89 -12.88 0.09 3.62
CA VAL A 89 -13.18 -1.21 3.04
C VAL A 89 -14.65 -1.53 3.25
N LYS A 90 -15.40 -1.66 2.16
CA LYS A 90 -16.82 -2.05 2.16
C LYS A 90 -16.98 -3.44 1.55
N PHE A 91 -17.91 -4.20 2.12
CA PHE A 91 -18.27 -5.51 1.59
C PHE A 91 -19.43 -5.38 0.61
N CYS A 92 -19.28 -5.87 -0.62
CA CYS A 92 -20.31 -5.80 -1.65
C CYS A 92 -20.44 -7.12 -2.43
N ASN A 93 -21.63 -7.36 -2.99
CA ASN A 93 -21.89 -8.48 -3.90
C ASN A 93 -21.54 -8.16 -5.36
N SER A 94 -21.50 -6.88 -5.72
CA SER A 94 -21.15 -6.38 -7.06
C SER A 94 -20.01 -5.35 -6.95
N SER A 95 -19.02 -5.47 -7.83
CA SER A 95 -17.91 -4.51 -7.95
C SER A 95 -18.40 -3.23 -8.65
N GLU A 96 -19.05 -2.33 -7.91
CA GLU A 96 -19.38 -0.99 -8.40
C GLU A 96 -18.27 -0.02 -7.97
N ASN A 97 -17.44 0.42 -8.92
CA ASN A 97 -16.41 1.42 -8.70
C ASN A 97 -17.06 2.80 -8.53
N LEU A 98 -17.09 3.33 -7.29
CA LEU A 98 -17.70 4.64 -7.02
C LEU A 98 -16.82 5.64 -6.25
N SER A 99 -15.57 5.33 -5.89
CA SER A 99 -14.59 6.32 -5.38
C SER A 99 -13.19 5.71 -5.22
N ASP A 100 -12.15 6.52 -5.44
CA ASP A 100 -10.73 6.14 -5.26
C ASP A 100 -10.37 5.78 -3.80
N GLU A 101 -11.15 6.24 -2.82
CA GLU A 101 -10.90 6.02 -1.38
C GLU A 101 -11.67 4.81 -0.79
N ILE A 102 -12.42 4.07 -1.62
CA ILE A 102 -13.24 2.93 -1.17
C ILE A 102 -12.74 1.64 -1.81
N ILE A 103 -12.39 0.67 -0.96
CA ILE A 103 -12.00 -0.67 -1.39
C ILE A 103 -13.21 -1.58 -1.26
N PHE A 104 -13.62 -2.21 -2.37
CA PHE A 104 -14.71 -3.18 -2.37
C PHE A 104 -14.16 -4.59 -2.21
N LEU A 105 -14.61 -5.29 -1.17
CA LEU A 105 -14.32 -6.71 -0.97
C LEU A 105 -15.59 -7.56 -1.16
N PRO A 106 -15.49 -8.75 -1.77
CA PRO A 106 -16.57 -9.71 -1.78
C PRO A 106 -17.03 -10.06 -0.36
N ILE A 107 -18.34 -10.23 -0.18
CA ILE A 107 -18.88 -10.75 1.09
C ILE A 107 -18.29 -12.14 1.36
N GLY A 108 -17.81 -12.38 2.59
CA GLY A 108 -17.14 -13.62 2.98
C GLY A 108 -15.61 -13.59 2.83
N SER A 109 -15.02 -12.50 2.35
CA SER A 109 -13.57 -12.33 2.33
C SER A 109 -12.98 -12.36 3.75
N HIS A 110 -11.79 -12.93 3.88
CA HIS A 110 -11.09 -13.11 5.16
C HIS A 110 -9.77 -12.34 5.25
N GLU A 111 -9.30 -11.85 4.11
CA GLU A 111 -8.05 -11.13 3.93
C GLU A 111 -8.21 -10.06 2.85
N ILE A 112 -7.32 -9.09 2.86
CA ILE A 112 -7.23 -8.02 1.87
C ILE A 112 -5.81 -7.94 1.32
N ASP A 113 -5.69 -7.94 0.00
CA ASP A 113 -4.43 -7.67 -0.69
C ASP A 113 -4.29 -6.15 -0.88
N VAL A 114 -3.29 -5.56 -0.25
CA VAL A 114 -3.02 -4.11 -0.30
C VAL A 114 -1.88 -3.75 -1.25
N THR A 115 -1.40 -4.70 -2.07
CA THR A 115 -0.28 -4.52 -3.00
C THR A 115 -0.50 -3.30 -3.90
N ASN A 116 -1.63 -3.22 -4.59
CA ASN A 116 -1.91 -2.12 -5.52
C ASN A 116 -2.06 -0.78 -4.79
N HIS A 117 -2.65 -0.76 -3.60
CA HIS A 117 -2.88 0.48 -2.85
C HIS A 117 -1.57 1.05 -2.31
N LEU A 118 -0.65 0.18 -1.88
CA LEU A 118 0.72 0.57 -1.54
C LEU A 118 1.45 1.14 -2.76
N TYR A 119 1.34 0.47 -3.91
CA TYR A 119 1.94 0.94 -5.15
C TYR A 119 1.42 2.32 -5.53
N GLU A 120 0.10 2.50 -5.63
CA GLU A 120 -0.51 3.78 -5.99
C GLU A 120 -0.17 4.88 -4.99
N THR A 121 -0.27 4.61 -3.68
CA THR A 121 0.08 5.60 -2.64
C THR A 121 1.52 6.09 -2.78
N ILE A 122 2.46 5.21 -3.13
CA ILE A 122 3.87 5.58 -3.29
C ILE A 122 4.08 6.35 -4.59
N ILE A 123 3.54 5.87 -5.71
CA ILE A 123 3.71 6.54 -7.01
C ILE A 123 3.08 7.93 -6.99
N LEU A 124 1.89 8.09 -6.39
CA LEU A 124 1.23 9.39 -6.25
C LEU A 124 1.93 10.33 -5.27
N SER A 125 2.84 9.84 -4.42
CA SER A 125 3.63 10.66 -3.51
C SER A 125 4.90 11.25 -4.15
N LEU A 126 5.27 10.80 -5.36
CA LEU A 126 6.41 11.35 -6.07
C LEU A 126 6.10 12.77 -6.56
N PRO A 127 7.06 13.71 -6.45
CA PRO A 127 6.91 15.04 -7.02
C PRO A 127 6.84 14.96 -8.55
N ILE A 128 6.04 15.85 -9.14
CA ILE A 128 5.89 16.05 -10.59
C ILE A 128 6.96 17.03 -11.10
#